data_AF-A0A7L1C548-F1
#
_entry.id   AF-A0A7L1C548-F1
#
_cell.length_a   1.000
_cell.length_b   1.000
_cell.length_c   1.000
_cell.angle_alpha   90.00
_cell.angle_beta   90.00
_cell.angle_gamma   90.00
#
_symmetry.space_group_name_H-M   'P 1'
#
loop_
_entity.id
_entity.type
_entity.pdbx_description
1 polymer ?
#
loop_
_entity_poly.entity_id
_entity_poly.type
_entity_poly.pdbx_seq_one_letter_code
_entity_poly.pdbx_strand_id
1 'polypeptide(L)'
;SNLELIKKLAGAWKELPASQKQVYEEAKKTEWKRYGEQMAAYKAQLTPAQAAALKEERRKQLAKRRSIRAKRELSLLGKPKRARTGFNIFLSENYQESEGTSPVAKMKKLFDAWQKLSPSQKQPYLQLAQDDKVRYETEMKSWEAKMIKLGREDLVRSTKQRRKKKPAETAKQAVTAKASSGGNKAKLKKSEE
;
A
#
# COMPACT_ATOMS: atom_id res chain seq x y z
N SER A 1 5.03 -8.67 32.66
CA SER A 1 4.57 -8.27 31.31
C SER A 1 3.11 -7.84 31.39
N ASN A 2 2.72 -6.78 30.66
CA ASN A 2 1.33 -6.30 30.62
C ASN A 2 0.34 -7.39 30.23
N LEU A 3 0.75 -8.36 29.40
CA LEU A 3 -0.11 -9.49 29.01
C LEU A 3 -0.47 -10.39 30.20
N GLU A 4 0.48 -10.65 31.10
CA GLU A 4 0.22 -11.47 32.29
C GLU A 4 -0.68 -10.75 33.29
N LEU A 5 -0.54 -9.43 33.42
CA LEU A 5 -1.44 -8.62 34.24
C LEU A 5 -2.87 -8.66 33.68
N ILE A 6 -3.04 -8.47 32.38
CA ILE A 6 -4.37 -8.54 31.73
C ILE A 6 -5.00 -9.93 31.91
N LYS A 7 -4.21 -11.01 31.79
CA LYS A 7 -4.69 -12.37 32.05
C LYS A 7 -5.18 -12.54 33.48
N LYS A 8 -4.41 -12.07 34.47
CA LYS A 8 -4.79 -12.11 35.89
C LYS A 8 -6.07 -11.31 36.17
N LEU A 9 -6.17 -10.08 35.63
CA LEU A 9 -7.36 -9.25 35.75
C LEU A 9 -8.59 -9.90 35.11
N ALA A 10 -8.44 -10.52 33.93
CA ALA A 10 -9.52 -11.26 33.28
C ALA A 10 -9.95 -12.48 34.10
N GLY A 11 -9.01 -13.16 34.76
CA GLY A 11 -9.32 -14.24 35.72
C GLY A 11 -10.14 -13.74 36.90
N ALA A 12 -9.65 -12.70 37.59
CA ALA A 12 -10.34 -12.08 38.72
C ALA A 12 -11.75 -11.58 38.35
N TRP A 13 -11.91 -11.00 37.16
CA TRP A 13 -13.24 -10.60 36.67
C TRP A 13 -14.18 -11.80 36.48
N LYS A 14 -13.68 -12.95 36.02
CA LYS A 14 -14.52 -14.16 35.88
C LYS A 14 -15.02 -14.65 37.23
N GLU A 15 -14.15 -14.68 38.23
CA GLU A 15 -14.45 -15.15 39.60
C GLU A 15 -15.32 -14.18 40.41
N LEU A 16 -15.41 -12.91 40.00
CA LEU A 16 -16.18 -11.89 40.72
C LEU A 16 -17.69 -12.25 40.80
N PRO A 17 -18.33 -12.16 41.98
CA PRO A 17 -19.77 -12.40 42.14
C PRO A 17 -20.64 -11.46 41.31
N ALA A 18 -21.83 -11.92 40.93
CA ALA A 18 -22.77 -11.14 40.12
C ALA A 18 -23.17 -9.81 40.79
N SER A 19 -23.33 -9.78 42.11
CA SER A 19 -23.66 -8.57 42.87
C SER A 19 -22.59 -7.48 42.74
N GLN A 20 -21.32 -7.86 42.73
CA GLN A 20 -20.21 -6.92 42.55
C GLN A 20 -20.06 -6.50 41.09
N LYS A 21 -20.35 -7.40 40.13
CA LYS A 21 -20.40 -7.08 38.70
C LYS A 21 -21.53 -6.10 38.36
N GLN A 22 -22.67 -6.19 39.04
CA GLN A 22 -23.84 -5.32 38.82
C GLN A 22 -23.50 -3.84 38.94
N VAL A 23 -22.66 -3.44 39.91
CA VAL A 23 -22.22 -2.05 40.08
C VAL A 23 -21.54 -1.52 38.81
N TYR A 24 -20.70 -2.32 38.15
CA TYR A 24 -20.05 -1.96 36.90
C TYR A 24 -21.02 -1.95 35.72
N GLU A 25 -22.01 -2.83 35.70
CA GLU A 25 -23.03 -2.85 34.64
C GLU A 25 -23.96 -1.64 34.71
N GLU A 26 -24.37 -1.25 35.91
CA GLU A 26 -25.15 -0.04 36.15
C GLU A 26 -24.35 1.21 35.78
N ALA A 27 -23.08 1.29 36.22
CA ALA A 27 -22.16 2.35 35.80
C ALA A 27 -21.99 2.41 34.27
N LYS A 28 -21.85 1.25 33.60
CA LYS A 28 -21.81 1.19 32.14
C LYS A 28 -23.08 1.73 31.49
N LYS A 29 -24.26 1.42 32.04
CA LYS A 29 -25.55 1.91 31.52
C LYS A 29 -25.66 3.43 31.67
N THR A 30 -25.27 3.98 32.81
CA THR A 30 -25.29 5.43 33.05
C THR A 30 -24.29 6.16 32.17
N GLU A 31 -23.05 5.66 32.08
CA GLU A 31 -22.03 6.21 31.18
C GLU A 31 -22.43 6.12 29.71
N TRP A 32 -23.09 5.04 29.28
CA TRP A 32 -23.56 4.90 27.91
C TRP A 32 -24.60 5.97 27.54
N LYS A 33 -25.55 6.26 28.44
CA LYS A 33 -26.52 7.35 28.24
C LYS A 33 -25.80 8.69 28.13
N ARG A 34 -24.88 8.98 29.07
CA ARG A 34 -24.07 10.20 29.06
C ARG A 34 -23.26 10.35 27.78
N TYR A 35 -22.61 9.27 27.33
CA TYR A 35 -21.85 9.24 26.09
C TYR A 35 -22.74 9.53 24.88
N GLY A 36 -23.95 8.98 24.84
CA GLY A 36 -24.93 9.24 23.78
C GLY A 36 -25.29 10.72 23.69
N GLU A 37 -25.62 11.35 24.82
CA GLU A 37 -25.94 12.78 24.91
C GLU A 37 -24.73 13.65 24.51
N GLN A 38 -23.54 13.35 25.03
CA GLN A 38 -22.31 14.08 24.70
C GLN A 38 -21.95 13.94 23.21
N MET A 39 -22.09 12.75 22.63
CA MET A 39 -21.85 12.54 21.21
C MET A 39 -22.87 13.23 20.33
N ALA A 40 -24.13 13.33 20.76
CA ALA A 40 -25.17 14.06 20.04
C ALA A 40 -24.87 15.57 20.07
N ALA A 41 -24.55 16.14 21.24
CA ALA A 41 -24.14 17.52 21.39
C ALA A 41 -22.87 17.83 20.55
N TYR A 42 -21.87 16.96 20.60
CA TYR A 42 -20.66 17.08 19.78
C TYR A 42 -21.01 17.11 18.29
N LYS A 43 -21.77 16.14 17.79
CA LYS A 43 -22.16 16.10 16.37
C LYS A 43 -22.96 17.31 15.93
N ALA A 44 -23.83 17.86 16.80
CA ALA A 44 -24.61 19.05 16.51
C ALA A 44 -23.75 20.32 16.39
N GLN A 45 -22.62 20.38 17.11
CA GLN A 45 -21.66 21.49 17.05
C GLN A 45 -20.77 21.46 15.79
N LEU A 46 -20.68 20.32 15.08
CA LEU A 46 -19.80 20.21 13.92
C LEU A 46 -20.35 20.91 12.70
N THR A 47 -19.47 21.63 12.00
CA THR A 47 -19.78 22.09 10.64
C THR A 47 -19.78 20.91 9.65
N PRO A 48 -20.54 21.00 8.54
CA PRO A 48 -20.53 19.95 7.51
C PRO A 48 -19.12 19.62 6.97
N ALA A 49 -18.27 20.64 6.84
CA ALA A 49 -16.89 20.47 6.39
C ALA A 49 -16.02 19.69 7.40
N GLN A 50 -16.13 20.00 8.70
CA GLN A 50 -15.42 19.27 9.75
C GLN A 50 -15.90 17.81 9.84
N ALA A 51 -17.22 17.58 9.74
CA ALA A 51 -17.79 16.24 9.75
C ALA A 51 -17.28 15.40 8.55
N ALA A 52 -17.20 16.00 7.36
CA ALA A 52 -16.62 15.36 6.18
C ALA A 52 -15.14 15.01 6.37
N ALA A 53 -14.35 15.93 6.91
CA ALA A 53 -12.93 15.72 7.20
C ALA A 53 -12.70 14.55 8.17
N LEU A 54 -13.46 14.49 9.28
CA LEU A 54 -13.39 13.38 10.24
C LEU A 54 -13.79 12.03 9.61
N LYS A 55 -14.80 12.03 8.74
CA LYS A 55 -15.22 10.83 8.01
C LYS A 55 -14.10 10.34 7.07
N GLU A 56 -13.44 11.26 6.38
CA GLU A 56 -12.31 10.94 5.51
C GLU A 56 -11.12 10.41 6.31
N GLU A 57 -10.79 11.03 7.43
CA GLU A 57 -9.71 10.58 8.32
C GLU A 57 -10.00 9.18 8.84
N ARG A 58 -11.22 8.93 9.34
CA ARG A 58 -11.64 7.59 9.79
C ARG A 58 -11.52 6.56 8.68
N ARG A 59 -11.88 6.91 7.44
CA ARG A 59 -11.70 6.05 6.26
C ARG A 59 -10.23 5.76 6.00
N LYS A 60 -9.35 6.76 6.06
CA LYS A 60 -7.89 6.62 5.89
C LYS A 60 -7.30 5.70 6.97
N GLN A 61 -7.68 5.90 8.24
CA GLN A 61 -7.22 5.07 9.36
C GLN A 61 -7.68 3.61 9.23
N LEU A 62 -8.95 3.39 8.87
CA LEU A 62 -9.47 2.04 8.62
C LEU A 62 -8.76 1.37 7.43
N ALA A 63 -8.53 2.11 6.34
CA ALA A 63 -7.80 1.60 5.18
C ALA A 63 -6.35 1.23 5.55
N LYS A 64 -5.66 2.06 6.34
CA LYS A 64 -4.33 1.78 6.88
C LYS A 64 -4.32 0.55 7.77
N ARG A 65 -5.31 0.39 8.67
CA ARG A 65 -5.43 -0.79 9.54
C ARG A 65 -5.67 -2.06 8.73
N ARG A 66 -6.52 -1.99 7.70
CA ARG A 66 -6.78 -3.09 6.77
C ARG A 66 -5.52 -3.47 5.99
N SER A 67 -4.78 -2.50 5.45
CA SER A 67 -3.56 -2.78 4.68
C SER A 67 -2.45 -3.38 5.55
N ILE A 68 -2.29 -2.92 6.80
CA ILE A 68 -1.35 -3.51 7.75
C ILE A 68 -1.73 -4.95 8.08
N ARG A 69 -3.01 -5.24 8.34
CA ARG A 69 -3.49 -6.60 8.61
C ARG A 69 -3.23 -7.52 7.41
N ALA A 70 -3.60 -7.09 6.21
CA ALA A 70 -3.35 -7.84 4.98
C ALA A 70 -1.86 -8.10 4.75
N LYS A 71 -0.99 -7.10 4.99
CA LYS A 71 0.47 -7.26 4.87
C LYS A 71 1.01 -8.27 5.89
N ARG A 72 0.53 -8.24 7.14
CA ARG A 72 0.93 -9.21 8.17
C ARG A 72 0.50 -10.62 7.80
N GLU A 73 -0.73 -10.79 7.33
CA GLU A 73 -1.23 -12.09 6.85
C GLU A 73 -0.36 -12.63 5.71
N LEU A 74 -0.06 -11.82 4.69
CA LEU A 74 0.81 -12.22 3.60
C LEU A 74 2.24 -12.58 4.08
N SER A 75 2.74 -11.88 5.10
CA SER A 75 4.04 -12.18 5.72
C SER A 75 4.01 -13.51 6.47
N LEU A 76 2.94 -13.80 7.22
CA LEU A 76 2.75 -15.05 7.93
C LEU A 76 2.60 -16.24 6.98
N LEU A 77 1.95 -16.04 5.83
CA LEU A 77 1.84 -17.02 4.76
C LEU A 77 3.13 -17.21 3.95
N GLY A 78 4.21 -16.52 4.32
CA GLY A 78 5.52 -16.65 3.67
C GLY A 78 5.52 -16.16 2.22
N LYS A 79 4.73 -15.13 1.88
CA LYS A 79 4.69 -14.61 0.52
C LYS A 79 6.08 -14.13 0.08
N PRO A 80 6.60 -14.59 -1.07
CA PRO A 80 7.90 -14.17 -1.59
C PRO A 80 8.04 -12.65 -1.69
N LYS A 81 9.20 -12.13 -1.25
CA LYS A 81 9.54 -10.71 -1.44
C LYS A 81 9.72 -10.44 -2.93
N ARG A 82 9.28 -9.26 -3.38
CA ARG A 82 9.41 -8.83 -4.78
C ARG A 82 10.87 -8.88 -5.23
N ALA A 83 11.06 -9.12 -6.53
CA ALA A 83 12.36 -9.05 -7.17
C ALA A 83 13.01 -7.69 -6.91
N ARG A 84 14.29 -7.71 -6.50
CA ARG A 84 15.12 -6.51 -6.32
C ARG A 84 15.54 -5.97 -7.68
N THR A 85 15.56 -4.64 -7.79
CA THR A 85 16.13 -3.96 -8.96
C THR A 85 17.63 -3.81 -8.81
N GLY A 86 18.36 -3.56 -9.90
CA GLY A 86 19.81 -3.34 -9.82
C GLY A 86 20.19 -2.20 -8.87
N PHE A 87 19.38 -1.12 -8.87
CA PHE A 87 19.55 -0.04 -7.90
C PHE A 87 19.30 -0.50 -6.45
N ASN A 88 18.33 -1.39 -6.18
CA ASN A 88 18.13 -1.91 -4.82
C ASN A 88 19.31 -2.75 -4.33
N ILE A 89 19.99 -3.46 -5.24
CA ILE A 89 21.17 -4.26 -4.94
C ILE A 89 22.35 -3.35 -4.65
N PHE A 90 22.63 -2.40 -5.55
CA PHE A 90 23.62 -1.33 -5.34
C PHE A 90 23.39 -0.60 -4.01
N LEU A 91 22.13 -0.22 -3.75
CA LEU A 91 21.74 0.43 -2.51
C LEU A 91 22.07 -0.45 -1.30
N SER A 92 21.72 -1.74 -1.31
CA SER A 92 22.00 -2.61 -0.16
C SER A 92 23.48 -2.76 0.16
N GLU A 93 24.33 -2.75 -0.85
CA GLU A 93 25.79 -2.86 -0.68
C GLU A 93 26.41 -1.54 -0.19
N ASN A 94 25.98 -0.42 -0.75
CA ASN A 94 26.62 0.88 -0.52
C ASN A 94 25.96 1.69 0.61
N TYR A 95 24.84 1.24 1.19
CA TYR A 95 24.10 2.01 2.20
C TYR A 95 24.88 2.20 3.50
N GLN A 96 25.58 1.16 3.97
CA GLN A 96 26.36 1.23 5.22
C GLN A 96 27.54 2.20 5.09
N GLU A 97 28.24 2.13 3.95
CA GLU A 97 29.42 2.96 3.65
C GLU A 97 29.06 4.40 3.26
N SER A 98 27.81 4.65 2.85
CA SER A 98 27.39 5.99 2.47
C SER A 98 27.37 6.98 3.64
N GLU A 99 28.00 8.13 3.44
CA GLU A 99 28.02 9.21 4.40
C GLU A 99 26.75 10.06 4.34
N GLY A 100 26.15 10.36 5.50
CA GLY A 100 25.05 11.30 5.60
C GLY A 100 24.38 11.26 6.97
N THR A 101 24.00 12.44 7.46
CA THR A 101 23.41 12.62 8.80
C THR A 101 22.00 12.03 8.91
N SER A 102 21.28 11.92 7.78
CA SER A 102 19.92 11.41 7.70
C SER A 102 19.78 10.30 6.65
N PRO A 103 18.95 9.27 6.87
CA PRO A 103 18.61 8.25 5.87
C PRO A 103 18.17 8.82 4.51
N VAL A 104 17.46 9.96 4.52
CA VAL A 104 17.01 10.63 3.31
C VAL A 104 18.19 11.22 2.53
N ALA A 105 19.15 11.82 3.24
CA ALA A 105 20.35 12.37 2.63
C ALA A 105 21.26 11.27 2.04
N LYS A 106 21.42 10.15 2.75
CA LYS A 106 22.15 8.97 2.26
C LYS A 106 21.53 8.43 0.97
N MET A 107 20.20 8.24 0.96
CA MET A 107 19.48 7.76 -0.21
C MET A 107 19.65 8.67 -1.42
N LYS A 108 19.58 10.00 -1.23
CA LYS A 108 19.78 10.97 -2.31
C LYS A 108 21.19 10.86 -2.91
N LYS A 109 22.22 10.83 -2.07
CA LYS A 109 23.61 10.67 -2.53
C LYS A 109 23.82 9.36 -3.29
N LEU A 110 23.27 8.25 -2.81
CA LEU A 110 23.39 6.95 -3.48
C LEU A 110 22.63 6.92 -4.80
N PHE A 111 21.48 7.59 -4.89
CA PHE A 111 20.78 7.75 -6.16
C PHE A 111 21.62 8.54 -7.17
N ASP A 112 22.22 9.66 -6.74
CA ASP A 112 23.08 10.48 -7.59
C ASP A 112 24.34 9.70 -8.03
N ALA A 113 24.95 8.93 -7.13
CA ALA A 113 26.06 8.04 -7.44
C ALA A 113 25.67 6.98 -8.47
N TRP A 114 24.52 6.33 -8.28
CA TRP A 114 23.99 5.36 -9.24
C TRP A 114 23.77 5.97 -10.62
N GLN A 115 23.24 7.19 -10.72
CA GLN A 115 23.05 7.84 -12.02
C GLN A 115 24.39 8.06 -12.75
N LYS A 116 25.44 8.45 -12.02
CA LYS A 116 26.79 8.69 -12.54
C LYS A 116 27.56 7.43 -12.95
N LEU A 117 27.17 6.24 -12.46
CA LEU A 117 27.83 5.00 -12.86
C LEU A 117 27.68 4.74 -14.37
N SER A 118 28.77 4.29 -14.98
CA SER A 118 28.79 3.91 -16.40
C SER A 118 27.93 2.66 -16.65
N PRO A 119 27.50 2.42 -17.91
CA PRO A 119 26.75 1.20 -18.24
C PRO A 119 27.47 -0.07 -17.82
N SER A 120 28.80 -0.12 -17.97
CA SER A 120 29.64 -1.26 -17.58
C SER A 120 29.66 -1.47 -16.07
N GLN A 121 29.74 -0.40 -15.27
CA GLN A 121 29.66 -0.49 -13.81
C GLN A 121 28.27 -0.90 -13.32
N LYS A 122 27.23 -0.58 -14.08
CA LYS A 122 25.84 -0.99 -13.79
C LYS A 122 25.58 -2.46 -14.15
N GLN A 123 26.33 -3.05 -15.10
CA GLN A 123 26.06 -4.40 -15.60
C GLN A 123 25.99 -5.46 -14.50
N PRO A 124 26.92 -5.55 -13.53
CA PRO A 124 26.86 -6.58 -12.49
C PRO A 124 25.54 -6.50 -11.68
N TYR A 125 25.12 -5.29 -11.32
CA TYR A 125 23.87 -5.08 -10.59
C TYR A 125 22.64 -5.42 -11.43
N LEU A 126 22.67 -5.15 -12.74
CA LEU A 126 21.59 -5.50 -13.65
C LEU A 126 21.48 -7.03 -13.84
N GLN A 127 22.62 -7.72 -13.92
CA GLN A 127 22.65 -9.18 -13.99
C GLN A 127 22.11 -9.80 -12.70
N LEU A 128 22.57 -9.34 -11.52
CA LEU A 128 22.04 -9.81 -10.23
C LEU A 128 20.53 -9.53 -10.09
N ALA A 129 20.02 -8.41 -10.64
CA ALA A 129 18.60 -8.11 -10.66
C ALA A 129 17.81 -9.06 -11.57
N GLN A 130 18.41 -9.49 -12.68
CA GLN A 130 17.82 -10.48 -13.57
C GLN A 130 17.77 -11.86 -12.90
N ASP A 131 18.81 -12.26 -12.16
CA ASP A 131 18.82 -13.50 -11.39
C ASP A 131 17.78 -13.45 -10.25
N ASP A 132 17.68 -12.32 -9.54
CA ASP A 132 16.68 -12.13 -8.48
C ASP A 132 15.24 -12.14 -9.02
N LYS A 133 15.05 -11.73 -10.28
CA LYS A 133 13.78 -11.86 -11.00
C LYS A 133 13.42 -13.32 -11.24
N VAL A 134 14.38 -14.15 -11.69
CA VAL A 134 14.17 -15.60 -11.87
C VAL A 134 13.85 -16.28 -10.54
N ARG A 135 14.58 -15.93 -9.47
CA ARG A 135 14.29 -16.36 -8.09
C ARG A 135 12.84 -16.04 -7.70
N TYR A 136 12.44 -14.77 -7.81
CA TYR A 136 11.08 -14.34 -7.46
C TYR A 136 10.00 -15.05 -8.28
N GLU A 137 10.21 -15.26 -9.58
CA GLU A 137 9.25 -15.96 -10.42
C GLU A 137 9.08 -17.42 -10.01
N THR A 138 10.17 -18.10 -9.68
CA THR A 138 10.17 -19.50 -9.20
C THR A 138 9.50 -19.61 -7.83
N GLU A 139 9.91 -18.80 -6.86
CA GLU A 139 9.31 -18.77 -5.53
C GLU A 139 7.81 -18.44 -5.58
N MET A 140 7.40 -17.49 -6.42
CA MET A 140 6.00 -17.12 -6.56
C MET A 140 5.16 -18.25 -7.16
N LYS A 141 5.67 -18.99 -8.15
CA LYS A 141 4.95 -20.15 -8.71
C LYS A 141 4.70 -21.20 -7.62
N SER A 142 5.73 -21.53 -6.85
CA SER A 142 5.61 -22.48 -5.73
C SER A 142 4.67 -21.98 -4.64
N TRP A 143 4.73 -20.69 -4.30
CA TRP A 143 3.85 -20.09 -3.31
C TRP A 143 2.39 -20.04 -3.78
N GLU A 144 2.13 -19.67 -5.03
CA GLU A 144 0.79 -19.66 -5.62
C GLU A 144 0.18 -21.07 -5.65
N ALA A 145 0.96 -22.08 -6.04
CA ALA A 145 0.53 -23.47 -5.98
C ALA A 145 0.20 -23.91 -4.54
N LYS A 146 0.98 -23.47 -3.54
CA LYS A 146 0.68 -23.70 -2.12
C LYS A 146 -0.62 -23.02 -1.69
N MET A 147 -0.87 -21.78 -2.12
CA MET A 147 -2.10 -21.06 -1.76
C MET A 147 -3.34 -21.73 -2.36
N ILE A 148 -3.27 -22.22 -3.60
CA ILE A 148 -4.36 -22.99 -4.23
C ILE A 148 -4.65 -24.26 -3.43
N LYS A 149 -3.60 -25.02 -3.05
CA LYS A 149 -3.76 -26.23 -2.21
C LYS A 149 -4.40 -25.94 -0.85
N LEU A 150 -4.20 -24.74 -0.30
CA LEU A 150 -4.80 -24.30 0.96
C LEU A 150 -6.19 -23.64 0.78
N GLY A 151 -6.75 -23.63 -0.43
CA GLY A 151 -8.04 -23.00 -0.73
C GLY A 151 -8.03 -21.46 -0.71
N ARG A 152 -6.84 -20.84 -0.72
CA ARG A 152 -6.63 -19.38 -0.68
C ARG A 152 -6.33 -18.81 -2.06
N GLU A 153 -7.18 -19.12 -3.02
CA GLU A 153 -7.07 -18.65 -4.40
C GLU A 153 -7.19 -17.12 -4.51
N ASP A 154 -7.85 -16.48 -3.54
CA ASP A 154 -7.95 -15.03 -3.40
C ASP A 154 -6.59 -14.31 -3.40
N LEU A 155 -5.53 -15.01 -3.01
CA LEU A 155 -4.18 -14.47 -2.87
C LEU A 155 -3.30 -14.64 -4.12
N VAL A 156 -3.76 -15.43 -5.10
CA VAL A 156 -3.04 -15.74 -6.34
C VAL A 156 -3.14 -14.55 -7.31
N ARG A 157 -2.05 -14.25 -8.03
CA ARG A 157 -2.05 -13.11 -8.97
C ARG A 157 -2.99 -13.41 -10.14
N SER A 158 -3.92 -12.50 -10.42
CA SER A 158 -4.74 -12.58 -11.63
C SER A 158 -3.87 -12.41 -12.89
N THR A 159 -3.85 -13.41 -13.76
CA THR A 159 -3.09 -13.44 -15.03
C THR A 159 -3.42 -12.24 -15.93
N LYS A 160 -4.63 -11.67 -15.82
CA LYS A 160 -5.06 -10.47 -16.57
C LYS A 160 -4.27 -9.20 -16.20
N GLN A 161 -3.68 -9.12 -15.00
CA GLN A 161 -2.86 -7.97 -14.59
C GLN A 161 -1.45 -7.94 -15.19
N ARG A 162 -0.87 -9.10 -15.58
CA ARG A 162 0.46 -9.13 -16.23
C ARG A 162 0.44 -8.57 -17.66
N ARG A 163 -0.68 -8.70 -18.38
CA ARG A 163 -0.79 -8.24 -19.78
C ARG A 163 -0.83 -6.72 -19.94
N LYS A 164 -1.17 -5.95 -18.89
CA LYS A 164 -1.23 -4.48 -18.93
C LYS A 164 0.11 -3.76 -18.70
N LYS A 165 1.22 -4.49 -18.47
CA LYS A 165 2.55 -3.92 -18.22
C LYS A 165 3.62 -4.44 -19.18
N LYS A 166 3.41 -4.33 -20.50
CA LYS A 166 4.53 -4.31 -21.47
C LYS A 166 4.83 -2.85 -21.84
N PRO A 167 6.10 -2.42 -21.97
CA PRO A 167 6.43 -1.03 -22.28
C PRO A 167 6.09 -0.70 -23.74
N ALA A 168 5.46 0.46 -23.94
CA ALA A 168 5.31 1.10 -25.23
C ALA A 168 6.66 1.72 -25.63
N GLU A 169 7.51 0.96 -26.32
CA GLU A 169 8.75 1.49 -26.90
C GLU A 169 9.15 0.71 -28.16
N THR A 170 8.31 0.75 -29.19
CA THR A 170 8.69 0.61 -30.61
C THR A 170 7.49 0.92 -31.50
N ALA A 171 7.22 2.21 -31.70
CA ALA A 171 6.37 2.72 -32.77
C ALA A 171 6.69 4.20 -33.03
N LYS A 172 7.95 4.47 -33.39
CA LYS A 172 8.35 5.71 -34.07
C LYS A 172 9.17 5.31 -35.28
N GLN A 173 8.48 4.93 -36.36
CA GLN A 173 8.93 5.00 -37.75
C GLN A 173 7.72 4.69 -38.63
N ALA A 174 6.89 5.72 -38.86
CA ALA A 174 5.91 5.79 -39.94
C ALA A 174 5.47 7.27 -40.09
N VAL A 175 6.41 8.13 -40.49
CA VAL A 175 6.09 9.43 -41.09
C VAL A 175 6.86 9.49 -42.39
N THR A 176 6.21 9.09 -43.49
CA THR A 176 6.45 9.58 -44.86
C THR A 176 5.43 8.96 -45.82
N ALA A 177 4.18 9.46 -45.81
CA ALA A 177 3.29 9.46 -46.99
C ALA A 177 1.94 10.12 -46.66
N LYS A 178 1.89 11.45 -46.64
CA LYS A 178 0.87 12.26 -47.36
C LYS A 178 1.07 13.73 -47.04
N ALA A 179 1.85 14.38 -47.91
CA ALA A 179 1.70 15.79 -48.18
C ALA A 179 0.59 15.96 -49.24
N SER A 180 -0.08 17.11 -49.15
CA SER A 180 -0.73 17.88 -50.22
C SER A 180 -2.21 17.65 -50.57
N SER A 181 -2.82 18.78 -50.93
CA SER A 181 -4.21 19.09 -51.30
C SER A 181 -5.15 19.31 -50.11
N GLY A 182 -5.67 20.51 -49.82
CA GLY A 182 -5.66 21.78 -50.55
C GLY A 182 -6.98 22.53 -50.26
N GLY A 183 -6.87 23.70 -49.63
CA GLY A 183 -7.67 24.90 -49.87
C GLY A 183 -9.22 24.90 -49.80
N ASN A 184 -9.69 25.70 -48.82
CA ASN A 184 -10.62 26.84 -48.97
C ASN A 184 -12.16 26.71 -48.79
N LYS A 185 -12.60 27.49 -47.78
CA LYS A 185 -13.61 28.56 -47.76
C LYS A 185 -15.13 28.25 -47.69
N ALA A 186 -15.70 28.84 -46.62
CA ALA A 186 -16.81 29.82 -46.59
C ALA A 186 -18.15 29.39 -45.96
N LYS A 187 -18.53 30.15 -44.90
CA LYS A 187 -19.84 30.80 -44.58
C LYS A 187 -21.13 30.02 -44.95
N LEU A 188 -22.18 29.90 -44.12
CA LEU A 188 -23.01 31.00 -43.57
C LEU A 188 -24.26 30.43 -42.83
N LYS A 189 -24.77 31.18 -41.81
CA LYS A 189 -26.18 31.29 -41.29
C LYS A 189 -26.80 30.13 -40.47
N LYS A 190 -27.17 30.41 -39.20
CA LYS A 190 -28.51 30.79 -38.61
C LYS A 190 -29.47 29.59 -38.59
N SER A 191 -30.23 29.25 -37.53
CA SER A 191 -31.02 30.02 -36.54
C SER A 191 -31.37 29.08 -35.35
N GLU A 192 -31.37 29.54 -34.10
CA GLU A 192 -32.60 29.79 -33.28
C GLU A 192 -33.68 28.70 -33.41
N GLU A 193 -33.82 27.85 -32.39
CA GLU A 193 -34.95 27.82 -31.43
C GLU A 193 -34.50 27.13 -30.13
#